data_AF-A0A357CTM5-F1
#
_entry.id   AF-A0A357CTM5-F1
#
_cell.length_a   1.000
_cell.length_b   1.000
_cell.length_c   1.000
_cell.angle_alpha   90.00
_cell.angle_beta   90.00
_cell.angle_gamma   90.00
#
_symmetry.space_group_name_H-M   'P 1'
#
loop_
_entity.id
_entity.type
_entity.pdbx_description
1 polymer ?
#
loop_
_entity_poly.entity_id
_entity_poly.type
_entity_poly.pdbx_seq_one_letter_code
_entity_poly.pdbx_strand_id
1 'polypeptide(L)' 'TSHNLYLNKQAVPLPREELRAFLQKTIRPDLTVTIQADKDCSYEEVIRLLDLVQQCGIRRAALEVRRN' A
#
# COMPACT_ATOMS: atom_id res chain seq x y z
N THR A 1 11.38 2.88 -13.25
CA THR A 1 10.37 1.82 -13.46
C THR A 1 9.05 2.30 -12.88
N SER A 2 7.96 2.25 -13.64
CA SER A 2 6.64 2.61 -13.14
C SER A 2 6.08 1.43 -12.37
N HIS A 3 5.80 1.61 -11.07
CA HIS A 3 5.21 0.58 -10.23
C HIS A 3 3.73 0.88 -10.07
N ASN A 4 2.88 -0.05 -10.50
CA ASN A 4 1.43 0.12 -10.43
C ASN A 4 0.94 -0.25 -9.02
N LEU A 5 0.16 0.63 -8.42
CA LEU A 5 -0.50 0.38 -7.14
C LEU A 5 -1.99 0.15 -7.38
N TYR A 6 -2.55 -0.81 -6.68
CA TYR A 6 -3.96 -1.16 -6.77
C TYR A 6 -4.55 -1.21 -5.38
N LEU A 7 -5.75 -0.67 -5.20
CA LEU A 7 -6.44 -0.65 -3.92
C LEU A 7 -7.63 -1.61 -3.95
N ASN A 8 -7.79 -2.47 -2.94
CA ASN A 8 -8.97 -3.33 -2.76
C ASN A 8 -9.39 -4.13 -4.02
N LYS A 9 -8.41 -4.68 -4.76
CA LYS A 9 -8.62 -5.45 -6.01
C LYS A 9 -9.19 -4.63 -7.18
N GLN A 10 -9.08 -3.30 -7.14
CA GLN A 10 -9.37 -2.47 -8.31
C GLN A 10 -8.45 -2.85 -9.47
N ALA A 11 -8.99 -2.88 -10.69
CA ALA A 11 -8.22 -3.17 -11.90
C ALA A 11 -7.46 -1.95 -12.45
N VAL A 12 -7.77 -0.75 -11.93
CA VAL A 12 -7.18 0.51 -12.38
C VAL A 12 -6.00 0.85 -11.46
N PRO A 13 -4.81 1.15 -12.02
CA PRO A 13 -3.69 1.60 -11.22
C PRO A 13 -3.98 2.98 -10.64
N LEU A 14 -3.58 3.18 -9.39
CA LEU A 14 -3.85 4.36 -8.62
C LEU A 14 -2.55 5.11 -8.30
N PRO A 15 -2.50 6.44 -8.49
CA PRO A 15 -1.36 7.26 -8.09
C PRO A 15 -1.10 7.22 -6.57
N ARG A 16 0.16 7.34 -6.17
CA ARG A 16 0.54 7.39 -4.74
C ARG A 16 -0.15 8.50 -3.95
N GLU A 17 -0.37 9.65 -4.56
CA GLU A 17 -1.05 10.78 -3.90
C GLU A 17 -2.53 10.48 -3.63
N GLU A 18 -3.20 9.78 -4.54
CA GLU A 18 -4.57 9.32 -4.32
C GLU A 18 -4.62 8.25 -3.22
N LEU A 19 -3.61 7.39 -3.12
CA LEU A 19 -3.51 6.39 -2.04
C LEU A 19 -3.39 7.10 -0.69
N ARG A 20 -2.50 8.09 -0.60
CA ARG A 20 -2.32 8.91 0.59
C ARG A 20 -3.63 9.57 1.00
N ALA A 21 -4.31 10.24 0.07
CA ALA A 21 -5.60 10.88 0.33
C ALA A 21 -6.66 9.87 0.80
N PHE A 22 -6.70 8.68 0.21
CA PHE A 22 -7.60 7.61 0.62
C PHE A 22 -7.31 7.11 2.05
N LEU A 23 -6.04 6.83 2.36
CA LEU A 23 -5.63 6.35 3.68
C LEU A 23 -5.91 7.39 4.76
N GLN A 24 -5.64 8.67 4.50
CA GLN A 24 -5.93 9.76 5.43
C GLN A 24 -7.44 9.92 5.69
N LYS A 25 -8.29 9.74 4.67
CA LYS A 25 -9.76 9.78 4.84
C LYS A 25 -10.31 8.57 5.59
N THR A 26 -9.66 7.42 5.46
CA THR A 26 -10.16 6.14 5.97
C THR A 26 -9.56 5.76 7.32
N ILE A 27 -8.60 6.56 7.83
CA ILE A 27 -7.83 6.19 9.02
C ILE A 27 -8.73 6.00 10.25
N ARG A 28 -8.56 4.86 10.89
CA ARG A 28 -9.22 4.49 12.15
C ARG A 28 -8.21 3.75 13.05
N PRO A 29 -8.35 3.82 14.39
CA PRO A 29 -7.37 3.22 15.31
C PRO A 29 -7.15 1.71 15.11
N ASP A 30 -8.17 1.00 14.61
CA ASP A 30 -8.19 -0.44 14.38
C ASP A 30 -7.85 -0.84 12.94
N LEU A 31 -7.70 0.14 12.03
CA LEU A 31 -7.43 -0.10 10.62
C LEU A 31 -6.11 -0.87 10.45
N THR A 32 -6.21 -2.00 9.75
CA THR A 32 -5.07 -2.81 9.33
C THR A 32 -4.93 -2.74 7.82
N VAL A 33 -3.76 -2.37 7.33
CA VAL A 33 -3.43 -2.35 5.90
C VAL A 33 -2.66 -3.60 5.55
N THR A 34 -3.10 -4.29 4.49
CA THR A 34 -2.35 -5.41 3.92
C THR A 34 -1.73 -4.96 2.61
N ILE A 35 -0.41 -5.05 2.52
CA ILE A 35 0.37 -4.76 1.33
C ILE A 35 0.60 -6.07 0.60
N GLN A 36 0.04 -6.18 -0.60
CA GLN A 36 0.30 -7.31 -1.49
C GLN A 36 1.32 -6.87 -2.53
N ALA A 37 2.47 -7.54 -2.55
CA ALA A 37 3.53 -7.26 -3.52
C ALA A 37 3.81 -8.51 -4.36
N ASP A 38 4.03 -8.29 -5.66
CA ASP A 38 4.51 -9.34 -6.56
C ASP A 38 5.95 -9.73 -6.20
N LYS A 39 6.34 -10.97 -6.50
CA LYS A 39 7.67 -11.50 -6.15
C LYS A 39 8.84 -10.76 -6.80
N ASP A 40 8.59 -10.18 -7.97
CA ASP A 40 9.54 -9.39 -8.75
C ASP A 40 9.54 -7.90 -8.36
N CYS A 41 8.67 -7.50 -7.43
CA CYS A 41 8.66 -6.16 -6.89
C CYS A 41 9.96 -5.89 -6.11
N SER A 42 10.56 -4.71 -6.34
CA SER A 42 11.72 -4.28 -5.57
C SER A 42 11.36 -4.12 -4.10
N TYR A 43 12.21 -4.64 -3.22
CA TYR A 43 12.07 -4.45 -1.78
C TYR A 43 12.00 -2.97 -1.39
N GLU A 44 12.73 -2.10 -2.11
CA GLU A 44 12.69 -0.65 -1.90
C GLU A 44 11.29 -0.06 -2.08
N GLU A 45 10.53 -0.56 -3.05
CA GLU A 45 9.18 -0.06 -3.30
C GLU A 45 8.20 -0.50 -2.21
N VAL A 46 8.39 -1.69 -1.65
CA VAL A 46 7.64 -2.16 -0.48
C VAL A 46 7.93 -1.30 0.75
N ILE A 47 9.20 -0.96 1.01
CA ILE A 47 9.58 -0.07 2.11
C ILE A 47 8.91 1.30 1.95
N ARG A 48 9.00 1.90 0.75
CA ARG A 48 8.37 3.21 0.47
C ARG A 48 6.87 3.21 0.71
N LEU A 49 6.19 2.08 0.46
CA LEU A 49 4.77 1.93 0.74
C LEU A 49 4.49 1.80 2.24
N LEU A 50 5.31 1.05 2.98
CA LEU A 50 5.25 0.95 4.44
C LEU A 50 5.43 2.34 5.09
N ASP A 51 6.42 3.11 4.65
CA ASP A 51 6.65 4.47 5.11
C ASP A 51 5.43 5.37 4.86
N LEU A 52 4.82 5.26 3.67
CA LEU A 52 3.61 6.02 3.33
C LEU A 52 2.44 5.67 4.26
N VAL A 53 2.22 4.38 4.54
CA VAL A 53 1.17 3.90 5.45
C VAL A 53 1.42 4.43 6.88
N GLN A 54 2.68 4.37 7.34
CA GLN A 54 3.08 4.90 8.64
C GLN A 54 2.89 6.42 8.73
N GLN A 55 3.28 7.17 7.70
CA GLN A 55 3.10 8.64 7.61
C GLN A 55 1.63 9.04 7.64
N CYS A 56 0.72 8.18 7.15
CA CYS A 56 -0.71 8.42 7.26
C CYS A 56 -1.23 8.21 8.69
N GLY A 57 -0.44 7.64 9.60
CA GLY A 57 -0.80 7.39 11.00
C GLY A 57 -1.27 5.95 11.28
N ILE A 58 -1.20 5.07 10.28
CA ILE A 58 -1.65 3.68 10.40
C ILE A 58 -0.55 2.87 11.08
N ARG A 59 -0.89 2.18 12.18
CA ARG A 59 0.07 1.45 13.01
C ARG A 59 0.12 -0.05 12.73
N ARG A 60 -0.85 -0.57 11.99
CA ARG A 60 -0.99 -2.01 11.70
C ARG A 60 -0.85 -2.23 10.21
N ALA A 61 0.31 -2.70 9.78
CA ALA A 61 0.59 -3.09 8.41
C ALA A 61 1.03 -4.56 8.36
N ALA A 62 0.50 -5.30 7.39
CA ALA A 62 0.91 -6.67 7.08
C ALA A 62 1.44 -6.73 5.66
N LEU A 63 2.46 -7.56 5.44
CA LEU A 63 3.03 -7.82 4.12
C LEU A 63 2.65 -9.23 3.67
N GLU A 64 2.09 -9.34 2.47
CA GLU A 64 1.76 -10.59 1.82
C GLU A 64 2.46 -10.64 0.45
N VAL A 65 3.19 -11.72 0.20
CA VAL A 65 3.83 -11.94 -1.10
C VAL A 65 2.88 -12.77 -1.96
N ARG A 66 2.38 -12.19 -3.05
CA ARG A 66 1.53 -12.93 -3.98
C ARG A 66 2.38 -13.90 -4.80
N ARG A 67 1.97 -15.18 -4.82
CA ARG A 67 2.43 -16.13 -5.84
C ARG A 67 1.55 -15.90 -7.07
N ASN A 68 2.11 -15.35 -8.13
CA ASN A 68 1.53 -15.50 -9.47
C ASN A 68 1.39 -16.98 -9.83
#